data_AF-A0A2W6SKZ2-F1
#
_entry.id   AF-A0A2W6SKZ2-F1
#
_cell.length_a   1.000
_cell.length_b   1.000
_cell.length_c   1.000
_cell.angle_alpha   90.00
_cell.angle_beta   90.00
_cell.angle_gamma   90.00
#
_symmetry.space_group_name_H-M   'P 1'
#
loop_
_entity.id
_entity.type
_entity.pdbx_description
1 polymer ?
#
loop_
_entity_poly.entity_id
_entity_poly.type
_entity_poly.pdbx_seq_one_letter_code
_entity_poly.pdbx_strand_id
1 'polypeptide(L)' 'QLVSAALAVADDQLELPEVWGMAHPENRASQRVLEKAGFVHARPLPERQRLLYRRSR' A
#
# COMPACT_ATOMS: atom_id res chain seq x y z
N GLN A 1 -0.68 3.16 -13.81
CA GLN A 1 -0.01 4.47 -13.85
C GLN A 1 -0.24 5.29 -12.59
N LEU A 2 -1.47 5.42 -12.07
CA LEU A 2 -1.76 6.23 -10.86
C LEU A 2 -0.93 5.86 -9.61
N VAL A 3 -0.83 4.58 -9.24
CA VAL A 3 -0.10 4.16 -8.03
C VAL A 3 1.39 4.52 -8.11
N SER A 4 2.01 4.32 -9.28
CA SER A 4 3.42 4.68 -9.49
C SER A 4 3.63 6.19 -9.41
N ALA A 5 2.72 7.00 -9.94
CA ALA A 5 2.80 8.45 -9.83
C ALA A 5 2.65 8.93 -8.36
N ALA A 6 1.72 8.34 -7.61
CA ALA A 6 1.56 8.65 -6.19
C ALA A 6 2.80 8.26 -5.36
N LEU A 7 3.41 7.10 -5.67
CA LEU A 7 4.64 6.68 -5.02
C LEU A 7 5.83 7.58 -5.37
N ALA A 8 5.96 8.04 -6.61
CA ALA A 8 7.00 8.99 -6.98
C ALA A 8 6.88 10.30 -6.18
N VAL A 9 5.67 10.80 -5.96
CA VAL A 9 5.46 11.97 -5.08
C VAL A 9 5.88 11.66 -3.64
N ALA A 10 5.49 10.50 -3.11
CA ALA A 10 5.84 10.09 -1.75
C ALA A 10 7.36 9.93 -1.55
N ASP A 11 8.05 9.34 -2.52
CA ASP A 11 9.46 8.98 -2.44
C ASP A 11 10.37 10.19 -2.73
N ASP A 12 10.06 10.95 -3.78
CA ASP A 12 10.97 11.97 -4.35
C ASP A 12 10.69 13.38 -3.82
N GLN A 13 9.42 13.69 -3.50
CA GLN A 13 9.03 15.05 -3.07
C GLN A 13 8.80 15.14 -1.56
N LEU A 14 8.13 14.12 -1.00
CA LEU A 14 7.82 14.10 0.43
C LEU A 14 8.86 13.32 1.25
N GLU A 15 9.73 12.57 0.58
CA GLU A 15 10.79 11.76 1.18
C GLU A 15 10.29 10.89 2.35
N LEU A 16 9.09 10.33 2.20
CA LEU A 16 8.48 9.52 3.24
C LEU A 16 9.32 8.24 3.44
N PRO A 17 9.72 7.89 4.67
CA PRO A 17 10.50 6.68 4.92
C PRO A 17 9.68 5.41 4.68
N GLU A 18 8.35 5.50 4.79
CA GLU A 18 7.42 4.40 4.60
C GLU A 18 6.05 4.91 4.13
N VAL A 19 5.40 4.15 3.25
CA VAL A 19 4.02 4.38 2.80
C VAL A 19 3.16 3.18 3.18
N TRP A 20 1.96 3.44 3.67
CA TRP A 20 0.98 2.40 4.02
C TRP A 20 -0.19 2.38 3.06
N GLY A 21 -0.67 1.17 2.76
CA GLY A 21 -1.86 0.92 1.98
C GLY A 21 -2.81 -0.02 2.69
N MET A 22 -4.11 0.10 2.44
CA MET A 22 -5.11 -0.80 3.00
C MET A 22 -6.02 -1.35 1.90
N ALA A 23 -6.36 -2.63 1.98
CA ALA A 23 -7.34 -3.27 1.11
C ALA A 23 -8.33 -4.10 1.92
N HIS A 24 -9.55 -4.27 1.41
CA HIS A 24 -10.50 -5.21 2.01
C HIS A 24 -10.00 -6.66 1.81
N PRO A 25 -10.15 -7.57 2.79
CA PRO A 25 -9.71 -8.97 2.68
C PRO A 25 -10.28 -9.72 1.47
N GLU A 26 -11.48 -9.34 1.00
CA GLU A 26 -12.13 -9.94 -0.16
C GLU A 26 -11.80 -9.24 -1.49
N ASN A 27 -11.24 -8.02 -1.45
CA ASN A 27 -10.89 -7.29 -2.66
C ASN A 27 -9.49 -7.69 -3.16
N ARG A 28 -9.42 -8.85 -3.81
CA ARG A 28 -8.18 -9.42 -4.37
C ARG A 28 -7.54 -8.51 -5.43
N ALA A 29 -8.34 -7.75 -6.17
CA ALA A 29 -7.81 -6.83 -7.18
C ALA A 29 -6.98 -5.71 -6.53
N SER A 30 -7.49 -5.07 -5.48
CA SER A 30 -6.75 -4.03 -4.76
C SER A 30 -5.53 -4.58 -4.02
N GLN A 31 -5.63 -5.77 -3.41
CA GLN A 31 -4.47 -6.45 -2.80
C GLN A 31 -3.33 -6.64 -3.82
N ARG A 32 -3.67 -7.16 -5.01
CA ARG A 32 -2.72 -7.40 -6.08
C ARG A 32 -2.10 -6.12 -6.65
N VAL A 33 -2.84 -5.00 -6.65
CA VAL A 33 -2.28 -3.69 -7.01
C VAL A 33 -1.21 -3.25 -6.01
N LEU A 34 -1.47 -3.39 -4.70
CA LEU A 34 -0.50 -3.05 -3.65
C LEU A 34 0.75 -3.93 -3.74
N GLU A 35 0.58 -5.25 -3.88
CA GLU A 35 1.69 -6.20 -4.03
C GLU A 35 2.55 -5.87 -5.26
N LYS A 36 1.92 -5.62 -6.42
CA LYS A 36 2.64 -5.23 -7.64
C LYS A 36 3.36 -3.89 -7.52
N ALA A 37 2.89 -3.02 -6.63
CA ALA A 37 3.52 -1.73 -6.35
C ALA A 37 4.63 -1.83 -5.28
N GLY A 38 5.00 -3.04 -4.86
CA GLY A 38 6.10 -3.27 -3.91
C GLY A 38 5.69 -3.19 -2.44
N PHE A 39 4.39 -3.11 -2.13
CA PHE A 39 3.93 -3.20 -0.76
C PHE A 39 3.91 -4.65 -0.27
N VAL A 40 4.27 -4.84 1.00
CA VAL A 40 4.27 -6.12 1.69
C VAL A 40 3.16 -6.13 2.74
N HIS A 41 2.44 -7.25 2.85
CA HIS A 41 1.43 -7.42 3.90
C HIS A 41 2.07 -7.30 5.28
N ALA A 42 1.57 -6.37 6.10
CA ALA A 42 2.06 -6.12 7.45
C ALA A 42 1.23 -6.86 8.49
N ARG A 43 -0.08 -6.60 8.54
CA ARG A 43 -1.01 -7.22 9.50
C ARG A 43 -2.48 -7.01 9.09
N PRO A 44 -3.41 -7.88 9.53
CA PRO A 44 -4.84 -7.57 9.48
C PRO A 44 -5.19 -6.43 10.46
N LEU A 45 -6.22 -5.66 10.10
CA LEU A 45 -6.87 -4.63 10.92
C LEU A 45 -8.36 -5.01 11.06
N PRO A 46 -8.68 -5.95 11.98
CA PRO A 46 -10.03 -6.50 12.10
C PRO A 46 -11.09 -5.43 12.44
N GLU A 47 -10.73 -4.42 13.22
CA GLU A 47 -11.59 -3.31 13.61
C GLU A 47 -12.05 -2.44 12.42
N ARG A 48 -11.33 -2.53 11.29
CA ARG A 48 -11.66 -1.81 10.04
C ARG A 48 -12.04 -2.77 8.91
N GLN A 49 -12.00 -4.08 9.13
CA GLN A 49 -12.11 -5.10 8.07
C GLN A 49 -11.15 -4.78 6.90
N ARG A 50 -9.88 -4.56 7.23
CA ARG A 50 -8.81 -4.26 6.26
C ARG A 50 -7.58 -5.12 6.48
N LEU A 51 -6.78 -5.27 5.44
CA LEU A 51 -5.41 -5.74 5.51
C LEU A 51 -4.50 -4.52 5.34
N LEU A 52 -3.55 -4.35 6.24
CA LEU A 52 -2.53 -3.31 6.16
C LEU A 52 -1.33 -3.83 5.38
N TYR A 53 -0.86 -3.02 4.44
CA TYR A 53 0.37 -3.25 3.70
C TYR A 53 1.30 -2.06 3.87
N ARG A 54 2.61 -2.30 3.80
CA ARG A 54 3.66 -1.29 3.93
C ARG A 54 4.69 -1.42 2.83
N ARG A 55 5.22 -0.29 2.38
CA ARG A 55 6.35 -0.20 1.47
C ARG A 55 7.35 0.81 2.05
N SER A 56 8.58 0.38 2.24
CA SER A 56 9.71 1.30 2.49
C SER A 56 10.11 1.99 1.18
N ARG A 57 10.60 3.23 1.25
CA ARG A 57 11.06 3.99 0.07
C ARG A 57 12.01 3.17 -0.79
#